data_AF-A0A854DZD9-F1
#
_entry.id   AF-A0A854DZD9-F1
#
_cell.length_a   1.000
_cell.length_b   1.000
_cell.length_c   1.000
_cell.angle_alpha   90.00
_cell.angle_beta   90.00
_cell.angle_gamma   90.00
#
_symmetry.space_group_name_H-M   'P 1'
#
loop_
_entity.id
_entity.type
_entity.pdbx_description
1 polymer ?
#
loop_
_entity_poly.entity_id
_entity_poly.type
_entity_poly.pdbx_seq_one_letter_code
_entity_poly.pdbx_strand_id
1 'polypeptide(L)'
;MPSGYRSSGVDFDDLFDPYVEGPLAQDSGRRIGGTDLSRRYAHIQYGSKRADVGHRINGMDVSNLWAARGSATYRLPFHGKGYSASNGAKTNSTGSVSATVSILMYADGTYAIRTGVAGGGNGGSSVAASGQWLPAGASVSEYEVQITGSSPAKASFSTSAPSFVPASAGPSAGVSISVPARSASYESDSVSISVALRRAGGIAQVSTFSASVSASGWV
;
A
#
# COMPACT_ATOMS: atom_id res chain seq x y z
N MET A 1 6.14 6.52 29.70
CA MET A 1 5.56 7.44 30.71
C MET A 1 4.26 7.99 30.16
N PRO A 2 3.20 8.11 30.97
CA PRO A 2 1.92 8.71 30.56
C PRO A 2 2.13 10.10 29.97
N SER A 3 1.19 10.56 29.15
CA SER A 3 1.33 11.88 28.56
C SER A 3 1.20 13.00 29.60
N GLY A 4 0.46 12.75 30.68
CA GLY A 4 0.12 13.75 31.68
C GLY A 4 -1.00 14.70 31.22
N TYR A 5 -1.42 14.62 29.96
CA TYR A 5 -2.55 15.35 29.42
C TYR A 5 -3.80 14.48 29.51
N ARG A 6 -4.84 14.98 30.18
CA ARG A 6 -6.03 14.19 30.52
C ARG A 6 -7.32 14.89 30.13
N SER A 7 -8.32 14.10 29.75
CA SER A 7 -9.71 14.52 29.57
C SER A 7 -10.61 13.63 30.41
N SER A 8 -11.41 14.22 31.29
CA SER A 8 -12.30 13.51 32.21
C SER A 8 -11.60 12.38 32.99
N GLY A 9 -10.35 12.63 33.41
CA GLY A 9 -9.54 11.67 34.17
C GLY A 9 -8.77 10.64 33.33
N VAL A 10 -9.04 10.53 32.03
CA VAL A 10 -8.36 9.58 31.13
C VAL A 10 -7.19 10.25 30.43
N ASP A 11 -6.03 9.58 30.39
CA ASP A 11 -4.82 10.09 29.75
C ASP A 11 -4.92 10.03 28.22
N PHE A 12 -4.33 10.99 27.53
CA PHE A 12 -4.34 11.06 26.07
C PHE A 12 -3.74 9.82 25.41
N ASP A 13 -2.83 9.11 26.08
CA ASP A 13 -2.31 7.82 25.62
C ASP A 13 -3.39 6.75 25.44
N ASP A 14 -4.47 6.81 26.21
CA ASP A 14 -5.62 5.91 26.11
C ASP A 14 -6.72 6.47 25.18
N LEU A 15 -6.60 7.75 24.79
CA LEU A 15 -7.61 8.43 23.98
C LEU A 15 -7.25 8.52 22.50
N PHE A 16 -5.97 8.56 22.16
CA PHE A 16 -5.46 8.73 20.82
C PHE A 16 -4.51 7.61 20.43
N ASP A 17 -4.46 7.29 19.14
CA ASP A 17 -3.52 6.29 18.66
C ASP A 17 -2.09 6.82 18.73
N PRO A 18 -1.14 5.97 19.15
CA PRO A 18 0.26 6.34 19.09
C PRO A 18 0.65 6.57 17.64
N TYR A 19 1.43 7.62 17.42
CA TYR A 19 2.06 7.86 16.14
C TYR A 19 3.00 6.69 15.84
N VAL A 20 2.81 6.08 14.67
CA VAL A 20 3.70 5.03 14.16
C VAL A 20 4.62 5.64 13.11
N GLU A 21 4.02 6.31 12.13
CA GLU A 21 4.70 6.89 10.98
C GLU A 21 3.81 7.89 10.23
N GLY A 22 4.34 8.65 9.26
CA GLY A 22 3.55 9.59 8.45
C GLY A 22 3.77 11.07 8.78
N PRO A 23 3.18 12.00 7.98
CA PRO A 23 3.03 13.38 8.39
C PRO A 23 2.49 13.54 9.81
N LEU A 24 3.17 14.41 10.57
CA LEU A 24 2.81 14.77 11.92
C LEU A 24 1.66 15.78 11.93
N ALA A 25 0.89 15.79 13.02
CA ALA A 25 -0.05 16.88 13.28
C ALA A 25 0.67 18.22 13.41
N GLN A 26 -0.07 19.31 13.22
CA GLN A 26 0.43 20.64 13.56
C GLN A 26 0.92 20.65 15.03
N ASP A 27 1.94 21.47 15.32
CA ASP A 27 2.46 21.62 16.68
C ASP A 27 1.31 22.03 17.61
N SER A 28 1.14 21.25 18.67
CA SER A 28 0.04 21.42 19.60
C SER A 28 0.35 22.41 20.72
N GLY A 29 1.61 22.82 20.84
CA GLY A 29 2.14 23.56 21.97
C GLY A 29 2.21 22.74 23.27
N ARG A 30 1.71 21.51 23.28
CA ARG A 30 1.63 20.63 24.44
C ARG A 30 2.85 19.72 24.43
N ARG A 31 3.70 19.82 25.45
CA ARG A 31 5.03 19.20 25.44
C ARG A 31 5.26 18.30 26.65
N ILE A 32 5.94 17.18 26.42
CA ILE A 32 6.47 16.29 27.45
C ILE A 32 7.96 16.19 27.25
N GLY A 33 8.75 16.51 28.28
CA GLY A 33 10.22 16.50 28.16
C GLY A 33 10.73 17.34 26.99
N GLY A 34 10.06 18.47 26.69
CA GLY A 34 10.39 19.35 25.56
C GLY A 34 9.87 18.91 24.18
N THR A 35 9.31 17.70 24.05
CA THR A 35 8.77 17.19 22.77
C THR A 35 7.27 17.41 22.67
N ASP A 36 6.80 17.97 21.55
CA ASP A 36 5.38 18.22 21.33
C ASP A 36 4.57 16.93 21.13
N LEU A 37 3.33 16.91 21.64
CA LEU A 37 2.41 15.77 21.51
C LEU A 37 2.04 15.46 20.05
N SER A 38 2.20 16.40 19.12
CA SER A 38 2.02 16.14 17.69
C SER A 38 2.95 15.05 17.13
N ARG A 39 4.04 14.76 17.84
CA ARG A 39 4.99 13.67 17.54
C ARG A 39 4.66 12.35 18.23
N ARG A 40 3.68 12.36 19.14
CA ARG A 40 3.30 11.22 19.97
C ARG A 40 2.05 10.52 19.46
N TYR A 41 1.12 11.27 18.88
CA TYR A 41 -0.17 10.75 18.43
C TYR A 41 -0.33 10.80 16.91
N ALA A 42 -0.96 9.77 16.36
CA ALA A 42 -1.21 9.63 14.94
C ALA A 42 -2.04 10.81 14.43
N HIS A 43 -1.62 11.41 13.31
CA HIS A 43 -2.39 12.48 12.66
C HIS A 43 -3.81 12.00 12.32
N ILE A 44 -4.80 12.89 12.45
CA ILE A 44 -6.22 12.58 12.23
C ILE A 44 -6.51 11.92 10.88
N GLN A 45 -5.77 12.30 9.83
CA GLN A 45 -5.84 11.72 8.48
C GLN A 45 -5.70 10.19 8.43
N TYR A 46 -5.04 9.59 9.43
CA TYR A 46 -4.86 8.14 9.49
C TYR A 46 -6.05 7.44 10.12
N GLY A 47 -6.93 8.13 10.84
CA GLY A 47 -8.04 7.50 11.53
C GLY A 47 -9.29 8.36 11.55
N SER A 48 -10.08 8.19 12.59
CA SER A 48 -11.31 8.94 12.80
C SER A 48 -11.22 9.85 14.01
N LYS A 49 -12.00 10.93 13.96
CA LYS A 49 -12.13 11.87 15.08
C LYS A 49 -12.95 11.22 16.20
N ARG A 50 -12.54 11.43 17.45
CA ARG A 50 -13.36 11.16 18.63
C ARG A 50 -14.16 12.39 19.07
N ALA A 51 -15.06 12.21 20.04
CA ALA A 51 -15.68 13.35 20.73
C ALA A 51 -14.60 14.29 21.30
N ASP A 52 -14.87 15.60 21.25
CA ASP A 52 -13.98 16.64 21.74
C ASP A 52 -13.52 16.33 23.17
N VAL A 53 -12.22 16.49 23.43
CA VAL A 53 -11.60 16.17 24.72
C VAL A 53 -11.40 17.41 25.60
N GLY A 54 -11.90 18.56 25.15
CA GLY A 54 -11.88 19.82 25.89
C GLY A 54 -10.52 20.53 25.87
N HIS A 55 -9.58 20.10 25.02
CA HIS A 55 -8.26 20.70 24.91
C HIS A 55 -8.12 21.37 23.56
N ARG A 56 -8.14 22.70 23.55
CA ARG A 56 -8.13 23.51 22.32
C ARG A 56 -6.77 24.14 22.01
N ILE A 57 -6.48 24.25 20.72
CA ILE A 57 -5.31 24.90 20.12
C ILE A 57 -5.84 25.78 18.99
N ASN A 58 -5.55 27.08 19.03
CA ASN A 58 -6.07 28.06 18.07
C ASN A 58 -7.60 27.96 17.86
N GLY A 59 -8.35 27.67 18.95
CA GLY A 59 -9.80 27.51 18.93
C GLY A 59 -10.32 26.12 18.53
N MET A 60 -9.46 25.21 18.05
CA MET A 60 -9.82 23.86 17.62
C MET A 60 -9.45 22.81 18.66
N ASP A 61 -10.34 21.85 18.95
CA ASP A 61 -10.04 20.75 19.87
C ASP A 61 -8.97 19.81 19.29
N VAL A 62 -8.05 19.30 20.12
CA VAL A 62 -6.97 18.39 19.72
C VAL A 62 -7.49 17.09 19.10
N SER A 63 -8.74 16.70 19.37
CA SER A 63 -9.40 15.58 18.68
C SER A 63 -9.59 15.79 17.17
N ASN A 64 -9.47 17.02 16.67
CA ASN A 64 -9.42 17.32 15.24
C ASN A 64 -8.00 17.20 14.67
N LEU A 65 -6.98 16.98 15.50
CA LEU A 65 -5.58 16.85 15.09
C LEU A 65 -5.09 15.40 15.12
N TRP A 66 -5.62 14.58 16.03
CA TRP A 66 -5.15 13.22 16.26
C TRP A 66 -6.23 12.17 16.10
N ALA A 67 -5.86 11.02 15.53
CA ALA A 67 -6.74 9.87 15.36
C ALA A 67 -7.13 9.26 16.71
N ALA A 68 -8.42 8.96 16.87
CA ALA A 68 -8.94 8.26 18.05
C ALA A 68 -8.23 6.92 18.24
N ARG A 69 -8.07 6.48 19.49
CA ARG A 69 -7.48 5.18 19.83
C ARG A 69 -8.16 4.03 19.06
N GLY A 70 -7.37 3.20 18.40
CA GLY A 70 -7.80 2.06 17.60
C GLY A 70 -8.35 2.40 16.20
N SER A 71 -8.18 3.62 15.71
CA SER A 71 -8.71 4.05 14.40
C SER A 71 -7.64 4.30 13.34
N ALA A 72 -6.38 4.53 13.73
CA ALA A 72 -5.30 4.86 12.81
C ALA A 72 -4.96 3.67 11.89
N THR A 73 -5.01 3.91 10.59
CA THR A 73 -4.76 2.96 9.51
C THR A 73 -3.82 3.61 8.49
N TYR A 74 -2.67 3.01 8.25
CA TYR A 74 -1.64 3.51 7.32
C TYR A 74 -1.67 2.77 5.97
N ARG A 75 -2.87 2.42 5.50
CA ARG A 75 -3.06 1.65 4.25
C ARG A 75 -2.70 2.49 3.04
N LEU A 76 -2.04 1.87 2.07
CA LEU A 76 -1.68 2.49 0.80
C LEU A 76 -2.91 2.70 -0.08
N PRO A 77 -2.93 3.72 -0.96
CA PRO A 77 -4.13 4.08 -1.72
C PRO A 77 -4.64 3.03 -2.71
N PHE A 78 -3.88 1.97 -2.97
CA PHE A 78 -4.32 0.82 -3.77
C PHE A 78 -5.10 -0.22 -2.95
N HIS A 79 -5.16 -0.07 -1.62
CA HIS A 79 -5.82 -1.05 -0.76
C HIS A 79 -7.30 -1.24 -1.18
N GLY A 80 -7.71 -2.50 -1.33
CA GLY A 80 -9.07 -2.90 -1.72
C GLY A 80 -9.41 -2.67 -3.20
N LYS A 81 -8.46 -2.19 -4.02
CA LYS A 81 -8.70 -1.94 -5.45
C LYS A 81 -8.45 -3.18 -6.29
N GLY A 82 -9.03 -3.19 -7.50
CA GLY A 82 -8.76 -4.19 -8.53
C GLY A 82 -8.10 -3.57 -9.74
N TYR A 83 -7.15 -4.30 -10.32
CA TYR A 83 -6.43 -3.92 -11.52
C TYR A 83 -6.45 -5.08 -12.50
N SER A 84 -6.66 -4.79 -13.78
CA SER A 84 -6.78 -5.83 -14.80
C SER A 84 -5.92 -5.57 -16.03
N ALA A 85 -5.45 -6.65 -16.64
CA ALA A 85 -4.82 -6.65 -17.95
C ALA A 85 -5.38 -7.81 -18.78
N SER A 86 -5.66 -7.55 -20.05
CA SER A 86 -6.20 -8.54 -20.99
C SER A 86 -5.46 -8.42 -22.31
N ASN A 87 -5.12 -9.56 -22.93
CA ASN A 87 -4.50 -9.57 -24.25
C ASN A 87 -5.08 -10.67 -25.13
N GLY A 88 -5.56 -10.31 -26.32
CA GLY A 88 -6.05 -11.25 -27.33
C GLY A 88 -5.14 -11.22 -28.55
N ALA A 89 -4.69 -12.39 -29.01
CA ALA A 89 -3.85 -12.47 -30.19
C ALA A 89 -4.60 -11.99 -31.45
N LYS A 90 -3.93 -11.20 -32.29
CA LYS A 90 -4.43 -10.85 -33.62
C LYS A 90 -4.33 -12.07 -34.54
N THR A 91 -5.26 -12.19 -35.49
CA THR A 91 -5.24 -13.22 -36.54
C THR A 91 -3.86 -13.32 -37.18
N ASN A 92 -3.42 -14.55 -37.44
CA ASN A 92 -2.09 -14.88 -37.98
C ASN A 92 -0.89 -14.60 -37.07
N SER A 93 -1.10 -14.18 -35.82
CA SER A 93 0.00 -14.03 -34.85
C SER A 93 0.56 -15.38 -34.41
N THR A 94 1.86 -15.46 -34.20
CA THR A 94 2.57 -16.65 -33.71
C THR A 94 3.20 -16.37 -32.34
N GLY A 95 3.80 -17.39 -31.72
CA GLY A 95 4.40 -17.29 -30.39
C GLY A 95 3.37 -17.30 -29.28
N SER A 96 3.63 -16.56 -28.20
CA SER A 96 2.75 -16.45 -27.04
C SER A 96 2.07 -15.08 -26.99
N VAL A 97 0.93 -15.03 -26.33
CA VAL A 97 0.22 -13.80 -25.96
C VAL A 97 0.11 -13.77 -24.44
N SER A 98 0.42 -12.62 -23.83
CA SER A 98 0.44 -12.49 -22.38
C SER A 98 -0.13 -11.17 -21.90
N ALA A 99 -0.64 -11.20 -20.67
CA ALA A 99 -1.10 -10.05 -19.91
C ALA A 99 -0.47 -10.10 -18.51
N THR A 100 -0.16 -8.93 -17.95
CA THR A 100 0.53 -8.80 -16.65
C THR A 100 -0.03 -7.64 -15.86
N VAL A 101 -0.16 -7.84 -14.55
CA VAL A 101 -0.36 -6.78 -13.55
C VAL A 101 0.79 -6.87 -12.55
N SER A 102 1.45 -5.77 -12.26
CA SER A 102 2.60 -5.73 -11.34
C SER A 102 2.54 -4.55 -10.40
N ILE A 103 3.10 -4.71 -9.20
CA ILE A 103 3.39 -3.63 -8.27
C ILE A 103 4.90 -3.43 -8.15
N LEU A 104 5.34 -2.17 -8.20
CA LEU A 104 6.70 -1.74 -7.97
C LEU A 104 6.71 -0.80 -6.77
N MET A 105 7.51 -1.12 -5.75
CA MET A 105 7.81 -0.26 -4.62
C MET A 105 9.19 0.35 -4.88
N TYR A 106 9.25 1.60 -5.32
CA TYR A 106 10.51 2.25 -5.66
C TYR A 106 11.26 2.74 -4.42
N ALA A 107 12.58 2.74 -4.53
CA ALA A 107 13.49 3.21 -3.48
C ALA A 107 13.47 4.72 -3.25
N ASP A 108 12.71 5.48 -4.05
CA ASP A 108 12.47 6.91 -3.86
C ASP A 108 11.23 7.20 -2.97
N GLY A 109 10.59 6.15 -2.44
CA GLY A 109 9.41 6.27 -1.60
C GLY A 109 8.08 6.26 -2.36
N THR A 110 8.12 6.07 -3.68
CA THR A 110 6.93 5.98 -4.53
C THR A 110 6.58 4.54 -4.89
N TYR A 111 5.32 4.29 -5.25
CA TYR A 111 4.89 3.02 -5.82
C TYR A 111 4.22 3.24 -7.18
N ALA A 112 4.24 2.20 -8.01
CA ALA A 112 3.41 2.11 -9.20
C ALA A 112 2.78 0.73 -9.33
N ILE A 113 1.51 0.70 -9.73
CA ILE A 113 0.86 -0.49 -10.26
C ILE A 113 0.84 -0.35 -11.78
N ARG A 114 1.47 -1.30 -12.46
CA ARG A 114 1.55 -1.34 -13.91
C ARG A 114 0.74 -2.48 -14.46
N THR A 115 0.09 -2.22 -15.59
CA THR A 115 -0.52 -3.24 -16.45
C THR A 115 0.32 -3.34 -17.71
N GLY A 116 0.38 -4.52 -18.29
CA GLY A 116 1.17 -4.78 -19.48
C GLY A 116 0.59 -5.91 -20.32
N VAL A 117 0.81 -5.80 -21.62
CA VAL A 117 0.46 -6.83 -22.60
C VAL A 117 1.63 -7.03 -23.55
N ALA A 118 1.91 -8.27 -23.93
CA ALA A 118 2.97 -8.60 -24.87
C ALA A 118 2.59 -9.78 -25.76
N GLY A 119 3.12 -9.77 -26.98
CA GLY A 119 2.90 -10.84 -27.96
C GLY A 119 1.50 -10.82 -28.59
N GLY A 120 1.22 -11.79 -29.46
CA GLY A 120 -0.05 -11.84 -30.19
C GLY A 120 -0.29 -10.64 -31.12
N GLY A 121 0.77 -9.97 -31.58
CA GLY A 121 0.66 -8.74 -32.38
C GLY A 121 0.30 -7.49 -31.57
N ASN A 122 0.35 -7.56 -30.24
CA ASN A 122 0.13 -6.45 -29.31
C ASN A 122 1.37 -6.23 -28.43
N GLY A 123 1.51 -4.99 -27.95
CA GLY A 123 2.56 -4.61 -27.03
C GLY A 123 2.22 -3.28 -26.38
N GLY A 124 2.35 -3.21 -25.05
CA GLY A 124 2.12 -1.98 -24.33
C GLY A 124 2.23 -2.16 -22.83
N SER A 125 2.56 -1.08 -22.13
CA SER A 125 2.48 -1.00 -20.68
C SER A 125 1.95 0.37 -20.26
N SER A 126 1.17 0.39 -19.20
CA SER A 126 0.59 1.60 -18.62
C SER A 126 0.69 1.57 -17.10
N VAL A 127 0.79 2.75 -16.49
CA VAL A 127 0.67 2.92 -15.04
C VAL A 127 -0.82 3.05 -14.71
N ALA A 128 -1.37 2.05 -14.03
CA ALA A 128 -2.77 2.02 -13.63
C ALA A 128 -3.02 2.77 -12.31
N ALA A 129 -2.01 2.83 -11.43
CA ALA A 129 -2.02 3.67 -10.24
C ALA A 129 -0.59 3.98 -9.81
N SER A 130 -0.42 5.11 -9.13
CA SER A 130 0.84 5.49 -8.49
C SER A 130 0.58 6.33 -7.25
N GLY A 131 1.57 6.42 -6.38
CA GLY A 131 1.51 7.28 -5.19
C GLY A 131 2.75 7.18 -4.34
N GLN A 132 2.70 7.78 -3.16
CA GLN A 132 3.73 7.67 -2.14
C GLN A 132 3.41 6.50 -1.21
N TRP A 133 4.41 5.69 -0.89
CA TRP A 133 4.35 4.73 0.21
C TRP A 133 5.18 5.18 1.41
N LEU A 134 6.24 5.96 1.16
CA LEU A 134 7.11 6.45 2.22
C LEU A 134 6.48 7.69 2.88
N PRO A 135 6.37 7.70 4.20
CA PRO A 135 6.05 8.90 4.97
C PRO A 135 6.96 10.10 4.67
N ALA A 136 6.37 11.29 4.67
CA ALA A 136 7.14 12.53 4.55
C ALA A 136 8.18 12.65 5.67
N GLY A 137 9.45 12.86 5.29
CA GLY A 137 10.57 13.01 6.22
C GLY A 137 11.16 11.70 6.75
N ALA A 138 10.62 10.54 6.37
CA ALA A 138 11.21 9.25 6.69
C ALA A 138 12.29 8.86 5.67
N SER A 139 13.17 7.94 6.06
CA SER A 139 14.18 7.38 5.16
C SER A 139 13.79 5.96 4.73
N VAL A 140 13.89 5.66 3.43
CA VAL A 140 13.62 4.32 2.86
C VAL A 140 14.47 3.23 3.52
N SER A 141 15.67 3.56 4.00
CA SER A 141 16.55 2.62 4.71
C SER A 141 15.99 2.09 6.03
N GLU A 142 14.99 2.76 6.59
CA GLU A 142 14.36 2.36 7.86
C GLU A 142 13.24 1.34 7.65
N TYR A 143 12.89 1.03 6.40
CA TYR A 143 11.70 0.27 6.05
C TYR A 143 12.02 -1.08 5.43
N GLU A 144 11.14 -2.03 5.72
CA GLU A 144 11.12 -3.34 5.11
C GLU A 144 9.76 -3.59 4.46
N VAL A 145 9.79 -4.28 3.33
CA VAL A 145 8.60 -4.66 2.56
C VAL A 145 8.57 -6.17 2.41
N GLN A 146 7.40 -6.75 2.55
CA GLN A 146 7.08 -8.10 2.11
C GLN A 146 5.92 -8.04 1.12
N ILE A 147 6.01 -8.80 0.03
CA ILE A 147 4.94 -8.90 -0.97
C ILE A 147 4.60 -10.37 -1.20
N THR A 148 3.37 -10.74 -0.86
CA THR A 148 2.82 -12.09 -1.02
C THR A 148 1.61 -12.06 -1.96
N GLY A 149 1.27 -13.22 -2.51
CA GLY A 149 0.11 -13.41 -3.37
C GLY A 149 -0.66 -14.66 -2.97
N SER A 150 -1.97 -14.68 -3.20
CA SER A 150 -2.74 -15.93 -3.15
C SER A 150 -2.25 -16.90 -4.23
N SER A 151 -2.35 -18.20 -3.98
CA SER A 151 -1.95 -19.21 -4.96
C SER A 151 -2.79 -19.09 -6.25
N PRO A 152 -2.18 -18.80 -7.41
CA PRO A 152 -2.90 -18.76 -8.68
C PRO A 152 -3.25 -20.16 -9.19
N ALA A 153 -4.33 -20.28 -9.94
CA ALA A 153 -4.74 -21.54 -10.58
C ALA A 153 -4.22 -21.67 -12.02
N LYS A 154 -4.14 -20.54 -12.74
CA LYS A 154 -3.80 -20.45 -14.17
C LYS A 154 -2.72 -19.43 -14.46
N ALA A 155 -2.65 -18.37 -13.66
CA ALA A 155 -1.59 -17.38 -13.76
C ALA A 155 -0.31 -17.85 -13.05
N SER A 156 0.79 -17.13 -13.29
CA SER A 156 2.01 -17.21 -12.50
C SER A 156 2.11 -15.96 -11.62
N PHE A 157 2.41 -16.17 -10.33
CA PHE A 157 2.78 -15.10 -9.41
C PHE A 157 4.29 -15.12 -9.18
N SER A 158 4.91 -13.95 -9.21
CA SER A 158 6.33 -13.76 -8.88
C SER A 158 6.49 -12.58 -7.94
N THR A 159 7.45 -12.67 -7.02
CA THR A 159 7.77 -11.61 -6.05
C THR A 159 9.26 -11.58 -5.79
N SER A 160 9.82 -10.38 -5.66
CA SER A 160 11.20 -10.18 -5.21
C SER A 160 11.32 -10.07 -3.68
N ALA A 161 10.20 -10.11 -2.96
CA ALA A 161 10.14 -9.94 -1.50
C ALA A 161 9.17 -10.95 -0.85
N PRO A 162 9.42 -12.27 -0.95
CA PRO A 162 8.57 -13.29 -0.32
C PRO A 162 8.62 -13.23 1.22
N SER A 163 9.68 -12.67 1.78
CA SER A 163 9.85 -12.29 3.19
C SER A 163 10.15 -10.79 3.27
N PHE A 164 10.20 -10.24 4.49
CA PHE A 164 10.63 -8.85 4.69
C PHE A 164 12.05 -8.63 4.16
N VAL A 165 12.18 -7.71 3.23
CA VAL A 165 13.46 -7.24 2.67
C VAL A 165 13.53 -5.71 2.77
N PRO A 166 14.73 -5.11 2.77
CA PRO A 166 14.87 -3.65 2.78
C PRO A 166 14.11 -2.98 1.63
N ALA A 167 13.34 -1.93 1.93
CA ALA A 167 12.58 -1.18 0.93
C ALA A 167 13.49 -0.48 -0.11
N SER A 168 14.76 -0.23 0.27
CA SER A 168 15.79 0.32 -0.62
C SER A 168 16.15 -0.60 -1.79
N ALA A 169 15.82 -1.90 -1.71
CA ALA A 169 16.04 -2.86 -2.80
C ALA A 169 15.05 -2.69 -3.98
N GLY A 170 14.08 -1.78 -3.86
CA GLY A 170 13.02 -1.59 -4.84
C GLY A 170 12.11 -2.81 -5.05
N PRO A 171 11.49 -3.41 -3.99
CA PRO A 171 10.75 -4.65 -4.12
C PRO A 171 9.58 -4.58 -5.11
N SER A 172 9.34 -5.69 -5.81
CA SER A 172 8.25 -5.79 -6.79
C SER A 172 7.61 -7.16 -6.80
N ALA A 173 6.40 -7.23 -7.33
CA ALA A 173 5.70 -8.48 -7.60
C ALA A 173 4.84 -8.34 -8.86
N GLY A 174 4.57 -9.46 -9.51
CA GLY A 174 3.82 -9.52 -10.75
C GLY A 174 2.98 -10.78 -10.86
N VAL A 175 1.79 -10.62 -11.44
CA VAL A 175 0.90 -11.69 -11.86
C VAL A 175 0.85 -11.65 -13.37
N SER A 176 1.14 -12.77 -14.01
CA SER A 176 1.12 -12.88 -15.47
C SER A 176 0.40 -14.13 -15.92
N ILE A 177 -0.25 -14.05 -17.06
CA ILE A 177 -0.84 -15.21 -17.73
C ILE A 177 -0.39 -15.23 -19.18
N SER A 178 -0.22 -16.43 -19.74
CA SER A 178 0.18 -16.58 -21.12
C SER A 178 -0.41 -17.82 -21.76
N VAL A 179 -0.85 -17.68 -23.01
CA VAL A 179 -1.32 -18.78 -23.85
C VAL A 179 -0.62 -18.72 -25.22
N PRO A 180 -0.57 -19.82 -25.98
CA PRO A 180 -0.11 -19.79 -27.37
C PRO A 180 -1.01 -18.89 -28.23
N ALA A 181 -0.43 -18.01 -29.03
CA ALA A 181 -1.18 -17.05 -29.85
C ALA A 181 -2.07 -17.76 -30.89
N ARG A 182 -1.54 -18.77 -31.58
CA ARG A 182 -2.30 -19.60 -32.53
C ARG A 182 -2.94 -20.80 -31.81
N SER A 183 -3.97 -20.52 -31.02
CA SER A 183 -4.76 -21.53 -30.32
C SER A 183 -6.20 -21.07 -30.10
N ALA A 184 -7.07 -22.00 -29.68
CA ALA A 184 -8.40 -21.70 -29.16
C ALA A 184 -8.38 -21.46 -27.63
N SER A 185 -7.19 -21.36 -27.03
CA SER A 185 -7.04 -21.24 -25.57
C SER A 185 -7.49 -19.86 -25.11
N TYR A 186 -8.27 -19.85 -24.05
CA TYR A 186 -8.57 -18.69 -23.23
C TYR A 186 -8.28 -19.07 -21.78
N GLU A 187 -7.46 -18.27 -21.12
CA GLU A 187 -7.17 -18.45 -19.69
C GLU A 187 -7.34 -17.11 -18.99
N SER A 188 -7.87 -17.16 -17.77
CA SER A 188 -8.05 -16.00 -16.91
C SER A 188 -7.84 -16.39 -15.46
N ASP A 189 -7.26 -15.50 -14.68
CA ASP A 189 -7.09 -15.69 -13.25
C ASP A 189 -7.15 -14.36 -12.49
N SER A 190 -7.39 -14.43 -11.19
CA SER A 190 -7.33 -13.29 -10.29
C SER A 190 -6.58 -13.64 -9.02
N VAL A 191 -5.52 -12.88 -8.73
CA VAL A 191 -4.66 -13.09 -7.57
C VAL A 191 -4.79 -11.92 -6.62
N SER A 192 -5.00 -12.19 -5.34
CA SER A 192 -4.91 -11.16 -4.31
C SER A 192 -3.45 -10.96 -3.93
N ILE A 193 -2.92 -9.77 -4.15
CA ILE A 193 -1.56 -9.38 -3.77
C ILE A 193 -1.64 -8.60 -2.46
N SER A 194 -0.82 -8.98 -1.48
CA SER A 194 -0.67 -8.32 -0.19
C SER A 194 0.72 -7.70 -0.08
N VAL A 195 0.76 -6.40 0.20
CA VAL A 195 1.99 -5.65 0.50
C VAL A 195 1.98 -5.31 1.98
N ALA A 196 2.90 -5.91 2.73
CA ALA A 196 3.15 -5.58 4.13
C ALA A 196 4.34 -4.62 4.21
N LEU A 197 4.10 -3.42 4.74
CA LEU A 197 5.10 -2.40 4.99
C LEU A 197 5.35 -2.30 6.50
N ARG A 198 6.60 -2.22 6.92
CA ARG A 198 6.95 -1.89 8.31
C ARG A 198 8.22 -1.09 8.39
N ARG A 199 8.38 -0.32 9.47
CA ARG A 199 9.70 0.07 9.94
C ARG A 199 10.44 -1.18 10.44
N ALA A 200 11.74 -1.30 10.23
CA ALA A 200 12.52 -2.49 10.58
C ALA A 200 12.27 -2.91 12.05
N GLY A 201 11.83 -4.15 12.26
CA GLY A 201 11.47 -4.69 13.59
C GLY A 201 10.13 -4.22 14.17
N GLY A 202 9.35 -3.40 13.45
CA GLY A 202 8.06 -2.88 13.87
C GLY A 202 6.85 -3.74 13.45
N ILE A 203 5.65 -3.23 13.76
CA ILE A 203 4.37 -3.83 13.34
C ILE A 203 4.14 -3.55 11.85
N ALA A 204 3.74 -4.57 11.10
CA ALA A 204 3.47 -4.44 9.68
C ALA A 204 2.05 -3.94 9.37
N GLN A 205 1.97 -3.00 8.45
CA GLN A 205 0.74 -2.47 7.86
C GLN A 205 0.51 -3.14 6.52
N VAL A 206 -0.67 -3.76 6.34
CA VAL A 206 -0.96 -4.57 5.15
C VAL A 206 -1.93 -3.84 4.23
N SER A 207 -1.51 -3.68 2.97
CA SER A 207 -2.32 -3.16 1.87
C SER A 207 -2.53 -4.26 0.83
N THR A 208 -3.77 -4.51 0.41
CA THR A 208 -4.09 -5.61 -0.51
C THR A 208 -4.78 -5.09 -1.76
N PHE A 209 -4.58 -5.73 -2.91
CA PHE A 209 -5.33 -5.44 -4.13
C PHE A 209 -5.54 -6.72 -4.94
N SER A 210 -6.52 -6.73 -5.85
CA SER A 210 -6.71 -7.84 -6.79
C SER A 210 -6.05 -7.55 -8.13
N ALA A 211 -5.32 -8.52 -8.66
CA ALA A 211 -4.65 -8.50 -9.94
C ALA A 211 -5.31 -9.54 -10.86
N SER A 212 -6.13 -9.08 -11.80
CA SER A 212 -6.82 -9.94 -12.77
C SER A 212 -6.11 -9.92 -14.11
N VAL A 213 -5.81 -11.09 -14.65
CA VAL A 213 -5.13 -11.23 -15.94
C VAL A 213 -5.88 -12.21 -16.83
N SER A 214 -6.00 -11.89 -18.12
CA SER A 214 -6.53 -12.82 -19.12
C SER A 214 -5.76 -12.78 -20.43
N ALA A 215 -5.68 -13.93 -21.10
CA ALA A 215 -5.07 -14.04 -22.42
C ALA A 215 -5.84 -14.99 -23.33
N SER A 216 -5.95 -14.66 -24.62
CA SER A 216 -6.67 -15.47 -25.61
C SER A 216 -5.90 -15.65 -26.92
N GLY A 217 -5.92 -16.86 -27.47
CA GLY A 217 -5.47 -17.12 -28.85
C GLY A 217 -6.47 -16.62 -29.91
N TRP A 218 -6.17 -16.84 -31.20
CA TRP A 218 -6.98 -16.33 -32.34
C TRP A 218 -7.65 -17.38 -33.23
N VAL A 219 -7.47 -18.69 -32.96
CA VAL A 219 -7.97 -19.78 -33.83
C VAL A 219 -9.45 -20.03 -33.64
#